data_AF-A0A527VLP0-F1
#
_entry.id   AF-A0A527VLP0-F1
#
_cell.length_a   1.000
_cell.length_b   1.000
_cell.length_c   1.000
_cell.angle_alpha   90.00
_cell.angle_beta   90.00
_cell.angle_gamma   90.00
#
_symmetry.space_group_name_H-M   'P 1'
#
loop_
_entity.id
_entity.type
_entity.pdbx_description
1 polymer ?
#
loop_
_entity_poly.entity_id
_entity_poly.type
_entity_poly.pdbx_seq_one_letter_code
_entity_poly.pdbx_strand_id
1 'polypeptide(L)' 'YTGAFTPIRDWFAGLPEAKARGYQPGRFSFNVKGGRCEACQGDGVIKIEMHFLPDVYVTCDVCHGKRYN' A
#
# COMPACT_ATOMS: atom_id res chain seq x y z
N TYR A 1 11.26 -2.60 -12.04
CA TYR A 1 10.91 -1.42 -11.24
C TYR A 1 11.33 -0.18 -12.00
N THR A 2 10.40 0.63 -12.50
CA THR A 2 10.67 1.79 -13.38
C THR A 2 10.82 3.11 -12.63
N GLY A 3 10.63 3.13 -11.30
CA GLY A 3 10.76 4.34 -10.47
C GLY A 3 9.67 5.41 -10.66
N ALA A 4 8.71 5.19 -11.56
CA ALA A 4 7.68 6.18 -11.90
C ALA A 4 6.82 6.63 -10.70
N PHE A 5 6.70 5.80 -9.66
CA PHE A 5 5.90 6.10 -8.48
C PHE A 5 6.63 6.98 -7.45
N THR A 6 7.95 7.13 -7.56
CA THR A 6 8.74 8.01 -6.69
C THR A 6 8.30 9.47 -6.77
N PRO A 7 8.26 10.13 -7.96
CA PRO A 7 7.84 11.53 -8.05
C PRO A 7 6.39 11.75 -7.61
N ILE A 8 5.52 10.74 -7.77
CA ILE A 8 4.13 10.80 -7.29
C ILE A 8 4.11 10.89 -5.77
N ARG A 9 4.85 10.01 -5.08
CA ARG A 9 4.93 10.02 -3.61
C ARG A 9 5.51 11.31 -3.05
N ASP A 10 6.51 11.86 -3.72
CA ASP A 10 7.13 13.14 -3.34
C ASP A 10 6.13 14.29 -3.48
N TRP A 11 5.34 14.30 -4.55
CA TRP A 11 4.26 15.26 -4.74
C TRP A 11 3.19 15.16 -3.64
N PHE A 12 2.74 13.94 -3.30
CA PHE A 12 1.78 13.71 -2.21
C PHE A 12 2.30 14.19 -0.85
N ALA A 13 3.59 14.00 -0.56
CA ALA A 13 4.22 14.54 0.65
C ALA A 13 4.30 16.08 0.65
N GLY A 14 4.18 16.72 -0.51
CA GLY A 14 4.15 18.17 -0.68
C GLY A 14 2.82 18.84 -0.28
N LEU A 15 1.73 18.08 -0.20
CA LEU A 15 0.38 18.59 0.08
C LEU A 15 0.29 19.22 1.48
N PRO A 16 -0.53 20.29 1.67
CA PRO A 16 -0.69 20.94 2.97
C PRO A 16 -1.09 19.97 4.09
N GLU A 17 -1.98 19.03 3.81
CA GLU A 17 -2.47 18.02 4.76
C GLU A 17 -1.37 17.02 5.13
N ALA A 18 -0.55 16.62 4.16
CA ALA A 18 0.58 15.73 4.39
C ALA A 18 1.62 16.41 5.29
N LYS A 19 1.94 17.68 5.01
CA LYS A 19 2.86 18.49 5.83
C LYS A 19 2.33 18.71 7.24
N ALA A 20 1.05 19.06 7.39
CA ALA A 20 0.42 19.26 8.70
C ALA A 20 0.47 17.99 9.58
N ARG A 21 0.40 16.81 8.96
CA ARG A 21 0.49 15.51 9.67
C ARG A 21 1.91 14.94 9.73
N GLY A 22 2.92 15.64 9.20
CA GLY A 22 4.30 15.17 9.15
C GLY A 22 4.53 13.95 8.23
N TYR A 23 3.66 13.73 7.26
CA TYR A 23 3.76 12.59 6.33
C TYR A 23 4.90 12.77 5.35
N GLN A 24 5.84 11.84 5.41
CA GLN A 24 6.96 11.72 4.47
C GLN A 24 6.55 10.91 3.23
N PRO A 25 7.32 10.97 2.12
CA PRO A 25 7.06 10.15 0.94
C PRO A 25 6.96 8.64 1.26
N GLY A 26 7.60 8.19 2.34
CA GLY A 26 7.48 6.82 2.87
C GLY A 26 6.04 6.41 3.21
N ARG A 27 5.20 7.33 3.72
CA ARG A 27 3.79 7.05 4.05
C ARG A 27 2.97 6.66 2.82
N PHE A 28 3.28 7.23 1.66
CA PHE A 28 2.58 6.96 0.39
C PHE A 28 3.17 5.77 -0.37
N SER A 29 3.97 4.94 0.30
CA SER A 29 4.48 3.71 -0.28
C SER A 29 3.70 2.52 0.26
N PHE A 30 3.27 1.64 -0.64
CA PHE A 30 2.72 0.35 -0.27
C PHE A 30 3.81 -0.66 0.14
N ASN A 31 5.09 -0.41 -0.18
CA ASN A 31 6.19 -1.34 0.09
C ASN A 31 6.82 -1.18 1.48
N VAL A 32 6.65 -0.03 2.14
CA VAL A 32 7.24 0.22 3.46
C VAL A 32 6.17 0.39 4.53
N LYS A 33 6.52 -0.02 5.75
CA LYS A 33 5.67 0.15 6.94
C LYS A 33 5.43 1.64 7.19
N GLY A 34 4.23 1.96 7.65
CA GLY A 34 3.83 3.31 8.05
C GLY A 34 2.50 3.73 7.44
N GLY A 35 2.33 3.59 6.12
CA GLY A 35 1.08 3.97 5.45
C GLY A 35 0.42 2.88 4.61
N ARG A 36 1.12 1.77 4.36
CA ARG A 36 0.50 0.58 3.77
C ARG A 36 -0.51 -0.06 4.73
N CYS A 37 -1.45 -0.80 4.18
CA CYS A 37 -2.31 -1.68 4.96
C CYS A 37 -1.45 -2.83 5.51
N GLU A 38 -1.34 -2.96 6.84
CA GLU A 38 -0.53 -4.00 7.46
C GLU A 38 -1.17 -5.40 7.32
N ALA A 39 -2.49 -5.49 7.15
CA ALA A 39 -3.20 -6.76 6.98
C ALA A 39 -2.83 -7.49 5.68
N CYS A 40 -2.68 -6.75 4.58
CA CYS A 40 -2.24 -7.30 3.28
C CYS A 40 -0.83 -6.85 2.89
N GLN A 41 -0.09 -6.25 3.82
CA GLN A 41 1.26 -5.71 3.63
C GLN A 41 1.45 -4.80 2.40
N GLY A 42 0.37 -4.14 1.95
CA GLY A 42 0.37 -3.26 0.78
C GLY A 42 -0.04 -3.91 -0.54
N ASP A 43 -0.32 -5.21 -0.59
CA ASP A 43 -0.72 -5.88 -1.84
C ASP A 43 -2.16 -5.55 -2.24
N GLY A 44 -3.03 -5.30 -1.25
CA GLY A 44 -4.47 -5.05 -1.43
C GLY A 44 -5.28 -6.33 -1.64
N VAL A 45 -4.60 -7.44 -1.84
CA VAL A 45 -5.15 -8.79 -1.91
C VAL A 45 -4.41 -9.68 -0.92
N ILE A 46 -5.05 -10.74 -0.47
CA ILE A 46 -4.47 -11.78 0.37
C ILE A 46 -4.40 -13.03 -0.49
N LYS A 47 -3.19 -13.59 -0.60
CA LYS A 47 -2.96 -14.87 -1.28
C LYS A 47 -3.32 -15.99 -0.31
N ILE A 48 -4.29 -16.83 -0.69
CA ILE A 48 -4.66 -18.02 0.05
C ILE A 48 -4.06 -19.21 -0.69
N GLU A 49 -3.08 -19.85 -0.04
CA GLU A 49 -2.42 -21.02 -0.61
C GLU A 49 -3.29 -22.27 -0.42
N MET A 50 -3.55 -22.95 -1.53
CA MET A 50 -4.39 -24.13 -1.56
C MET A 50 -3.54 -25.33 -1.94
N HIS A 51 -3.63 -26.41 -1.17
CA HIS A 51 -2.75 -27.58 -1.37
C HIS A 51 -2.93 -28.29 -2.73
N PHE A 52 -4.11 -28.19 -3.33
CA PHE A 52 -4.49 -28.94 -4.54
C PHE A 52 -5.01 -28.09 -5.69
N LEU A 53 -5.28 -26.82 -5.44
CA LEU A 53 -5.86 -25.88 -6.40
C LEU A 53 -4.90 -24.71 -6.61
N PRO A 54 -4.99 -23.99 -7.74
CA PRO A 54 -4.23 -22.76 -7.91
C PRO A 54 -4.57 -21.77 -6.78
N ASP A 55 -3.55 -21.03 -6.35
CA ASP A 55 -3.68 -20.04 -5.30
C ASP A 55 -4.74 -19.00 -5.67
N VAL A 56 -5.58 -18.67 -4.69
CA VAL A 56 -6.68 -17.70 -4.87
C VAL A 56 -6.27 -16.38 -4.23
N TYR A 57 -6.53 -15.29 -4.95
CA TYR A 57 -6.33 -13.93 -4.45
C TYR A 57 -7.67 -13.35 -4.04
N VAL A 58 -7.84 -13.13 -2.73
CA VAL A 58 -9.04 -12.50 -2.18
C VAL A 58 -8.74 -11.04 -1.88
N THR A 59 -9.67 -10.14 -2.17
CA THR A 59 -9.51 -8.72 -1.81
C THR A 59 -9.36 -8.59 -0.30
N CYS A 60 -8.40 -7.79 0.15
CA CYS A 60 -8.22 -7.54 1.58
C CYS A 60 -9.48 -6.90 2.16
N ASP A 61 -9.98 -7.48 3.24
CA ASP A 61 -11.13 -7.06 4.02
C ASP A 61 -10.92 -5.73 4.75
N VAL A 62 -9.69 -5.43 5.18
CA VAL A 62 -9.39 -4.19 5.92
C VAL A 62 -9.29 -2.97 5.01
N CYS A 63 -8.55 -3.07 3.90
CA CYS A 63 -8.34 -1.94 3.00
C CYS A 63 -9.26 -1.95 1.76
N HIS A 64 -10.05 -3.01 1.57
CA HIS A 64 -10.91 -3.20 0.40
C HIS A 64 -10.16 -2.99 -0.93
N GLY A 65 -8.94 -3.50 -1.03
CA GLY A 65 -8.08 -3.36 -2.21
C GLY A 65 -7.33 -2.03 -2.33
N LYS A 66 -7.51 -1.08 -1.41
CA LYS A 66 -6.88 0.26 -1.48
C LYS A 66 -5.39 0.26 -1.15
N ARG A 67 -4.84 -0.80 -0.54
CA ARG A 67 -3.41 -0.98 -0.19
C ARG A 67 -2.85 -0.08 0.92
N TYR A 68 -3.59 0.93 1.37
CA TYR A 68 -3.19 1.87 2.42
C TYR A 68 -4.08 1.74 3.67
N ASN A 69 -3.60 2.30 4.79
CA ASN A 69 -4.32 2.35 6.08
C ASN A 69 -5.13 3.62 6.32
#